data_AF-A0A7H8JW00-F1
#
_entry.id   AF-A0A7H8JW00-F1
#
_cell.length_a   1.000
_cell.length_b   1.000
_cell.length_c   1.000
_cell.angle_alpha   90.00
_cell.angle_beta   90.00
_cell.angle_gamma   90.00
#
_symmetry.space_group_name_H-M   'P 1'
#
loop_
_entity.id
_entity.type
_entity.pdbx_description
1 polymer ?
#
loop_
_entity_poly.entity_id
_entity_poly.type
_entity_poly.pdbx_seq_one_letter_code
_entity_poly.pdbx_strand_id
1 'polypeptide(L)'
;MSMQDPAGSQTGPVGLPEADGPAQSAGTARIDRRLFLGGVGAVAAGAFVAQSATPAGAADEPVGALPREMQASSALAMRTFSKIDGTPVYYWRGDRGNTTLRDWRCTEAFYDRLVLWIRDLRQLSADGGMGGVNFLVSAGFYVNKPGQHGAGTAMDLDLVEWAGGRRSAPLDGHHAGDRTQRRRYLAVDATCRRRFRYVLDGWYNSDHHDHIHSDFAGLPTTCETGSSSDTVFVQAMCNNFMGSGLAVDGIWGPRTTDAFQQAKSRLGITGDPHSSIDSWQNMLARIARHGFGDQAI
;
A
#
# COMPACT_ATOMS: atom_id res chain seq x y z
N MET A 1 8.02 70.83 -13.43
CA MET A 1 9.10 69.82 -13.41
C MET A 1 8.50 68.56 -14.04
N SER A 2 8.51 68.40 -15.36
CA SER A 2 9.63 68.16 -16.29
C SER A 2 10.33 66.81 -16.08
N MET A 3 10.49 66.11 -17.21
CA MET A 3 11.36 64.97 -17.52
C MET A 3 10.77 63.59 -17.18
N GLN A 4 10.90 62.54 -18.01
CA GLN A 4 11.38 62.32 -19.38
C GLN A 4 11.10 60.83 -19.66
N ASP A 5 10.58 60.48 -20.83
CA ASP A 5 10.73 59.12 -21.39
C ASP A 5 12.10 58.98 -22.06
N PRO A 6 12.69 57.78 -22.03
CA PRO A 6 13.47 57.35 -23.20
C PRO A 6 13.17 55.91 -23.65
N ALA A 7 13.27 55.76 -24.98
CA ALA A 7 13.70 54.63 -25.83
C ALA A 7 14.04 53.30 -25.13
N GLY A 8 13.67 52.12 -25.63
CA GLY A 8 13.74 51.64 -27.01
C GLY A 8 14.91 50.65 -27.16
N SER A 9 14.64 49.36 -27.39
CA SER A 9 15.62 48.44 -28.00
C SER A 9 14.93 47.24 -28.65
N GLN A 10 15.14 47.09 -29.96
CA GLN A 10 14.80 45.92 -30.76
C GLN A 10 15.88 44.84 -30.58
N THR A 11 15.46 43.57 -30.47
CA THR A 11 16.27 42.42 -30.90
C THR A 11 15.35 41.40 -31.56
N GLY A 12 15.66 41.07 -32.82
CA GLY A 12 14.97 40.06 -33.62
C GLY A 12 15.40 38.62 -33.29
N PRO A 13 14.76 37.62 -33.92
CA PRO A 13 14.94 36.22 -33.59
C PRO A 13 16.14 35.62 -34.33
N VAL A 14 16.95 34.82 -33.63
CA VAL A 14 18.02 34.01 -34.22
C VAL A 14 17.48 32.60 -34.45
N GLY A 15 17.64 32.12 -35.67
CA GLY A 15 17.10 30.87 -36.19
C GLY A 15 17.79 29.60 -35.69
N LEU A 16 17.05 28.51 -35.90
CA LEU A 16 17.40 27.10 -35.75
C LEU A 16 18.56 26.68 -36.67
N PRO A 17 19.15 25.51 -36.37
CA PRO A 17 19.17 24.47 -37.40
C PRO A 17 18.65 23.10 -36.89
N GLU A 18 17.71 22.53 -37.65
CA GLU A 18 17.53 21.09 -37.92
C GLU A 18 18.77 20.56 -38.66
N ALA A 19 19.13 19.28 -38.77
CA ALA A 19 18.79 17.98 -38.19
C ALA A 19 19.86 17.01 -38.76
N ASP A 20 20.17 15.91 -38.08
CA ASP A 20 20.27 14.57 -38.69
C ASP A 20 20.78 13.52 -37.68
N GLY A 21 20.06 12.39 -37.63
CA GLY A 21 20.39 11.21 -36.81
C GLY A 21 21.57 10.37 -37.34
N PRO A 22 21.84 9.17 -36.80
CA PRO A 22 20.85 8.10 -36.74
C PRO A 22 20.78 7.32 -35.41
N ALA A 23 19.71 6.54 -35.32
CA ALA A 23 19.38 5.59 -34.27
C ALA A 23 20.41 4.48 -34.07
N GLN A 24 20.51 3.95 -32.83
CA GLN A 24 20.60 2.51 -32.60
C GLN A 24 20.30 2.10 -31.14
N SER A 25 19.34 1.17 -31.03
CA SER A 25 19.30 0.01 -30.13
C SER A 25 19.11 0.20 -28.62
N ALA A 26 17.85 0.03 -28.21
CA ALA A 26 17.42 -0.27 -26.85
C ALA A 26 18.02 -1.60 -26.33
N GLY A 27 18.77 -1.53 -25.24
CA GLY A 27 19.18 -2.68 -24.44
C GLY A 27 18.19 -2.91 -23.30
N THR A 28 17.24 -3.83 -23.50
CA THR A 28 16.43 -4.41 -22.42
C THR A 28 17.32 -5.20 -21.46
N ALA A 29 17.55 -4.67 -20.26
CA ALA A 29 18.14 -5.42 -19.15
C ALA A 29 17.10 -6.43 -18.62
N ARG A 30 17.20 -7.68 -19.07
CA ARG A 30 16.55 -8.84 -18.44
C ARG A 30 17.24 -9.10 -17.10
N ILE A 31 16.48 -9.09 -16.02
CA ILE A 31 16.93 -9.61 -14.72
C ILE A 31 16.83 -11.14 -14.79
N ASP A 32 17.99 -11.80 -14.90
CA ASP A 32 18.13 -13.25 -14.80
C ASP A 32 17.88 -13.72 -13.36
N ARG A 33 16.83 -14.52 -13.17
CA ARG A 33 16.61 -15.29 -11.95
C ARG A 33 17.48 -16.54 -11.99
N ARG A 34 18.63 -16.52 -11.32
CA ARG A 34 19.40 -17.74 -11.05
C ARG A 34 19.11 -18.29 -9.65
N LEU A 35 18.69 -19.55 -9.67
CA LEU A 35 18.40 -20.47 -8.58
C LEU A 35 19.52 -20.53 -7.53
N PHE A 36 19.13 -20.65 -6.26
CA PHE A 36 19.91 -21.35 -5.23
C PHE A 36 19.18 -22.65 -4.87
N LEU A 37 19.74 -23.79 -5.29
CA LEU A 37 19.56 -25.10 -4.64
C LEU A 37 20.25 -25.00 -3.26
N GLY A 38 19.68 -25.48 -2.15
CA GLY A 38 19.26 -26.86 -1.93
C GLY A 38 20.35 -27.57 -1.12
N GLY A 39 20.25 -27.51 0.21
CA GLY A 39 21.13 -28.21 1.14
C GLY A 39 20.32 -28.78 2.30
N VAL A 40 20.10 -30.08 2.26
CA VAL A 40 19.37 -30.88 3.26
C VAL A 40 20.35 -31.29 4.36
N GLY A 41 19.96 -31.12 5.62
CA GLY A 41 20.65 -31.69 6.78
C GLY A 41 19.62 -32.01 7.88
N ALA A 42 19.36 -33.30 8.08
CA ALA A 42 18.44 -33.84 9.08
C ALA A 42 19.13 -34.00 10.44
N VAL A 43 18.40 -33.77 11.54
CA VAL A 43 18.66 -34.43 12.84
C VAL A 43 17.33 -34.67 13.58
N ALA A 44 17.27 -35.79 14.30
CA ALA A 44 16.10 -36.50 14.76
C ALA A 44 15.63 -36.22 16.20
N ALA A 45 14.35 -36.55 16.42
CA ALA A 45 13.71 -37.20 17.57
C ALA A 45 13.77 -36.61 19.00
N GLY A 46 12.58 -36.52 19.62
CA GLY A 46 12.39 -36.47 21.06
C GLY A 46 10.91 -36.32 21.45
N ALA A 47 10.27 -37.41 21.88
CA ALA A 47 8.90 -37.42 22.38
C ALA A 47 8.88 -37.27 23.91
N PHE A 48 7.95 -36.45 24.44
CA PHE A 48 7.47 -36.55 25.83
C PHE A 48 5.98 -36.16 25.87
N VAL A 49 5.19 -36.99 26.55
CA VAL A 49 3.76 -36.80 26.82
C VAL A 49 3.61 -36.28 28.25
N ALA A 50 2.80 -35.23 28.43
CA ALA A 50 2.10 -34.96 29.69
C ALA A 50 0.82 -34.15 29.42
N GLN A 51 -0.31 -34.69 29.86
CA GLN A 51 -1.61 -34.00 29.92
C GLN A 51 -1.72 -33.28 31.27
N SER A 52 -2.21 -32.03 31.29
CA SER A 52 -3.13 -31.54 32.34
C SER A 52 -3.85 -30.25 31.93
N ALA A 53 -5.18 -30.33 31.98
CA ALA A 53 -6.22 -29.31 32.21
C ALA A 53 -5.95 -27.81 31.95
N THR A 54 -6.79 -27.27 31.06
CA THR A 54 -7.12 -25.84 30.86
C THR A 54 -7.79 -25.20 32.09
N PRO A 55 -7.68 -23.86 32.21
CA PRO A 55 -8.90 -23.07 32.12
C PRO A 55 -8.82 -21.96 31.07
N ALA A 56 -10.01 -21.60 30.59
CA ALA A 56 -10.28 -20.73 29.46
C ALA A 56 -9.62 -19.34 29.56
N GLY A 57 -8.70 -19.07 28.63
CA GLY A 57 -8.39 -17.73 28.13
C GLY A 57 -8.69 -17.73 26.63
N ALA A 58 -9.43 -16.73 26.16
CA ALA A 58 -9.71 -16.54 24.74
C ALA A 58 -8.37 -16.42 23.98
N ALA A 59 -7.97 -17.50 23.31
CA ALA A 59 -6.81 -17.51 22.45
C ALA A 59 -7.19 -16.85 21.13
N ASP A 60 -6.44 -15.81 20.75
CA ASP A 60 -6.40 -15.33 19.37
C ASP A 60 -6.05 -16.50 18.45
N GLU A 61 -6.90 -16.74 17.45
CA GLU A 61 -6.68 -17.75 16.43
C GLU A 61 -5.34 -17.49 15.69
N PRO A 62 -4.46 -18.49 15.56
CA PRO A 62 -3.23 -18.33 14.81
C PRO A 62 -3.55 -18.14 13.33
N VAL A 63 -3.05 -17.05 12.74
CA VAL A 63 -3.24 -16.71 11.33
C VAL A 63 -2.54 -17.76 10.47
N GLY A 64 -3.29 -18.78 10.05
CA GLY A 64 -2.79 -19.92 9.27
C GLY A 64 -2.09 -19.47 7.98
N ALA A 65 -0.95 -20.12 7.69
CA ALA A 65 -0.18 -19.93 6.47
C ALA A 65 -1.06 -20.09 5.21
N LEU A 66 -0.81 -19.26 4.20
CA LEU A 66 -1.63 -19.19 2.99
C LEU A 66 -1.53 -20.47 2.13
N PRO A 67 -2.63 -20.96 1.54
CA PRO A 67 -2.64 -22.15 0.69
C PRO A 67 -1.75 -22.04 -0.56
N ARG A 68 -1.23 -23.20 -1.02
CA ARG A 68 -0.38 -23.36 -2.22
C ARG A 68 -1.01 -22.87 -3.54
N GLU A 69 -2.31 -22.61 -3.56
CA GLU A 69 -3.09 -22.20 -4.74
C GLU A 69 -2.79 -20.75 -5.18
N MET A 70 -2.00 -20.00 -4.40
CA MET A 70 -1.57 -18.65 -4.72
C MET A 70 -0.37 -18.56 -5.70
N GLN A 71 0.05 -19.67 -6.32
CA GLN A 71 1.09 -19.70 -7.36
C GLN A 71 0.44 -19.86 -8.75
N ALA A 72 0.59 -18.84 -9.60
CA ALA A 72 -0.20 -18.61 -10.82
C ALA A 72 -0.03 -19.65 -11.95
N SER A 73 -1.14 -19.98 -12.64
CA SER A 73 -1.27 -19.89 -14.12
C SER A 73 -2.71 -20.21 -14.59
N SER A 74 -3.07 -19.69 -15.77
CA SER A 74 -4.39 -19.74 -16.44
C SER A 74 -5.42 -18.73 -15.93
N ALA A 75 -6.27 -18.24 -16.83
CA ALA A 75 -7.33 -17.29 -16.52
C ALA A 75 -8.29 -17.93 -15.49
N LEU A 76 -8.00 -17.71 -14.21
CA LEU A 76 -8.90 -18.08 -13.14
C LEU A 76 -10.26 -17.43 -13.45
N ALA A 77 -11.34 -18.17 -13.22
CA ALA A 77 -12.68 -17.66 -13.41
C ALA A 77 -12.81 -16.31 -12.70
N MET A 78 -13.05 -15.26 -13.48
CA MET A 78 -13.19 -13.91 -12.94
C MET A 78 -14.55 -13.83 -12.26
N ARG A 79 -14.56 -13.48 -10.97
CA ARG A 79 -15.76 -13.11 -10.25
C ARG A 79 -16.18 -11.70 -10.65
N THR A 80 -17.49 -11.49 -10.76
CA THR A 80 -18.09 -10.15 -10.81
C THR A 80 -18.57 -9.74 -9.41
N PHE A 81 -18.35 -8.49 -9.02
CA PHE A 81 -18.82 -7.93 -7.75
C PHE A 81 -19.07 -6.43 -7.87
N SER A 82 -19.94 -5.89 -7.03
CA SER A 82 -20.14 -4.43 -6.86
C SER A 82 -19.94 -3.96 -5.42
N LYS A 83 -19.71 -4.92 -4.51
CA LYS A 83 -19.51 -4.72 -3.08
C LYS A 83 -18.41 -5.65 -2.58
N ILE A 84 -17.67 -5.24 -1.55
CA ILE A 84 -16.70 -6.09 -0.83
C ILE A 84 -17.22 -6.27 0.58
N ASP A 85 -17.58 -7.52 0.95
CA ASP A 85 -18.16 -7.85 2.26
C ASP A 85 -19.31 -6.90 2.67
N GLY A 86 -20.17 -6.58 1.70
CA GLY A 86 -21.30 -5.64 1.85
C GLY A 86 -20.96 -4.16 1.68
N THR A 87 -19.69 -3.73 1.70
CA THR A 87 -19.31 -2.32 1.45
C THR A 87 -19.45 -1.99 -0.04
N PRO A 88 -20.26 -0.98 -0.43
CA PRO A 88 -20.34 -0.49 -1.79
C PRO A 88 -18.99 -0.01 -2.34
N VAL A 89 -18.73 -0.27 -3.62
CA VAL A 89 -17.55 0.24 -4.33
C VAL A 89 -17.98 1.03 -5.56
N TYR A 90 -17.68 2.32 -5.57
CA TYR A 90 -18.05 3.25 -6.64
C TYR A 90 -16.84 3.65 -7.51
N TYR A 91 -17.13 4.37 -8.59
CA TYR A 91 -16.12 4.91 -9.52
C TYR A 91 -16.37 6.40 -9.72
N TRP A 92 -15.38 7.25 -9.39
CA TRP A 92 -15.52 8.71 -9.44
C TRP A 92 -14.57 9.42 -10.41
N ARG A 93 -13.71 8.71 -11.14
CA ARG A 93 -12.70 9.33 -12.02
C ARG A 93 -13.27 10.15 -13.19
N GLY A 94 -14.56 9.97 -13.51
CA GLY A 94 -15.28 10.81 -14.49
C GLY A 94 -16.54 11.49 -13.97
N ASP A 95 -16.97 11.16 -12.74
CA ASP A 95 -18.26 11.61 -12.18
C ASP A 95 -18.23 11.54 -10.65
N ARG A 96 -17.69 12.59 -10.02
CA ARG A 96 -17.48 12.63 -8.56
C ARG A 96 -18.82 12.66 -7.83
N GLY A 97 -18.96 11.78 -6.85
CA GLY A 97 -20.19 11.66 -6.06
C GLY A 97 -21.20 10.68 -6.64
N ASN A 98 -20.92 10.07 -7.80
CA ASN A 98 -21.78 9.03 -8.35
C ASN A 98 -21.81 7.80 -7.44
N THR A 99 -23.01 7.40 -7.02
CA THR A 99 -23.28 6.24 -6.17
C THR A 99 -23.96 5.09 -6.91
N THR A 100 -23.93 5.13 -8.24
CA THR A 100 -24.35 4.00 -9.08
C THR A 100 -23.35 2.87 -8.93
N LEU A 101 -23.83 1.72 -8.47
CA LEU A 101 -23.01 0.51 -8.42
C LEU A 101 -22.61 0.08 -9.84
N ARG A 102 -21.38 -0.41 -9.98
CA ARG A 102 -20.89 -1.02 -11.21
C ARG A 102 -20.34 -2.40 -10.95
N ASP A 103 -20.30 -3.18 -12.02
CA ASP A 103 -19.68 -4.49 -12.02
C ASP A 103 -18.16 -4.35 -12.14
N TRP A 104 -17.48 -4.78 -11.09
CA TRP A 104 -16.04 -4.97 -11.02
C TRP A 104 -15.71 -6.44 -11.26
N ARG A 105 -14.48 -6.71 -11.67
CA ARG A 105 -14.00 -8.09 -11.87
C ARG A 105 -12.64 -8.28 -11.20
N CYS A 106 -12.44 -9.43 -10.59
CA CYS A 106 -11.16 -9.92 -10.07
C CYS A 106 -11.18 -11.45 -9.98
N THR A 107 -10.07 -12.07 -9.60
CA THR A 107 -10.06 -13.50 -9.28
C THR A 107 -10.72 -13.76 -7.93
N GLU A 108 -11.25 -14.97 -7.70
CA GLU A 108 -11.87 -15.32 -6.40
C GLU A 108 -10.88 -15.14 -5.24
N ALA A 109 -9.63 -15.59 -5.39
CA ALA A 109 -8.60 -15.45 -4.37
C ALA A 109 -8.31 -13.96 -4.04
N PHE A 110 -8.33 -13.08 -5.04
CA PHE A 110 -8.18 -11.64 -4.80
C PHE A 110 -9.39 -11.08 -4.05
N TYR A 111 -10.61 -11.48 -4.42
CA TYR A 111 -11.82 -11.09 -3.72
C TYR A 111 -11.81 -11.53 -2.24
N ASP A 112 -11.40 -12.76 -1.94
CA ASP A 112 -11.28 -13.24 -0.56
C ASP A 112 -10.30 -12.39 0.26
N ARG A 113 -9.19 -11.97 -0.36
CA ARG A 113 -8.23 -11.06 0.29
C ARG A 113 -8.81 -9.65 0.49
N LEU A 114 -9.58 -9.14 -0.47
CA LEU A 114 -10.31 -7.88 -0.32
C LEU A 114 -11.31 -7.95 0.84
N VAL A 115 -11.99 -9.08 1.04
CA VAL A 115 -12.89 -9.31 2.19
C VAL A 115 -12.12 -9.25 3.51
N LEU A 116 -10.95 -9.89 3.60
CA LEU A 116 -10.10 -9.79 4.80
C LEU A 116 -9.59 -8.35 5.03
N TRP A 117 -9.23 -7.65 3.96
CA TRP A 117 -8.79 -6.27 4.02
C TRP A 117 -9.88 -5.32 4.51
N ILE A 118 -11.10 -5.38 3.96
CA ILE A 118 -12.17 -4.47 4.38
C ILE A 118 -12.60 -4.73 5.83
N ARG A 119 -12.47 -5.97 6.32
CA ARG A 119 -12.67 -6.31 7.74
C ARG A 119 -11.60 -5.70 8.64
N ASP A 120 -10.32 -5.79 8.25
CA ASP A 120 -9.24 -5.08 8.95
C ASP A 120 -9.48 -3.57 8.96
N LEU A 121 -9.83 -2.98 7.81
CA LEU A 121 -10.10 -1.55 7.68
C LEU A 121 -11.23 -1.12 8.62
N ARG A 122 -12.36 -1.82 8.60
CA ARG A 122 -13.50 -1.54 9.50
C ARG A 122 -13.10 -1.64 10.97
N GLN A 123 -12.45 -2.73 11.36
CA GLN A 123 -12.06 -2.94 12.76
C GLN A 123 -11.08 -1.85 13.23
N LEU A 124 -9.96 -1.67 12.53
CA LEU A 124 -8.90 -0.76 12.95
C LEU A 124 -9.33 0.71 12.90
N SER A 125 -10.17 1.08 11.93
CA SER A 125 -10.72 2.43 11.86
C SER A 125 -11.79 2.69 12.91
N ALA A 126 -12.61 1.68 13.27
CA ALA A 126 -13.54 1.78 14.40
C ALA A 126 -12.79 1.94 15.73
N ASP A 127 -11.72 1.17 15.96
CA ASP A 127 -10.82 1.34 17.12
C ASP A 127 -10.24 2.76 17.20
N GLY A 128 -9.93 3.36 16.04
CA GLY A 128 -9.47 4.75 15.91
C GLY A 128 -10.60 5.80 15.89
N GLY A 129 -11.85 5.41 16.17
CA GLY A 129 -12.98 6.33 16.29
C GLY A 129 -13.61 6.78 14.97
N MET A 130 -13.24 6.22 13.81
CA MET A 130 -13.75 6.60 12.48
C MET A 130 -15.19 6.16 12.21
N GLY A 131 -15.74 5.24 13.02
CA GLY A 131 -17.08 4.69 12.84
C GLY A 131 -17.16 3.69 11.68
N GLY A 132 -18.36 3.40 11.19
CA GLY A 132 -18.56 2.44 10.09
C GLY A 132 -18.05 2.97 8.75
N VAL A 133 -17.50 2.08 7.92
CA VAL A 133 -17.18 2.41 6.51
C VAL A 133 -18.47 2.47 5.71
N ASN A 134 -18.76 3.61 5.08
CA ASN A 134 -19.93 3.81 4.24
C ASN A 134 -19.74 3.18 2.85
N PHE A 135 -18.64 3.52 2.18
CA PHE A 135 -18.29 3.03 0.85
C PHE A 135 -16.82 3.24 0.53
N LEU A 136 -16.40 2.61 -0.56
CA LEU A 136 -15.11 2.79 -1.20
C LEU A 136 -15.30 3.43 -2.58
N VAL A 137 -14.26 4.09 -3.08
CA VAL A 137 -14.13 4.46 -4.49
C VAL A 137 -12.85 3.83 -5.01
N SER A 138 -12.90 3.28 -6.22
CA SER A 138 -11.75 2.64 -6.86
C SER A 138 -11.59 3.12 -8.30
N ALA A 139 -10.35 3.31 -8.75
CA ALA A 139 -10.05 3.57 -10.16
C ALA A 139 -10.10 2.28 -11.00
N GLY A 140 -9.94 1.11 -10.38
CA GLY A 140 -10.04 -0.16 -11.07
C GLY A 140 -9.62 -1.38 -10.27
N PHE A 141 -10.11 -2.53 -10.75
CA PHE A 141 -9.66 -3.87 -10.37
C PHE A 141 -9.11 -4.57 -11.63
N TYR A 142 -9.86 -5.45 -12.27
CA TYR A 142 -9.47 -5.99 -13.57
C TYR A 142 -9.53 -4.96 -14.70
N VAL A 143 -8.47 -4.93 -15.50
CA VAL A 143 -8.39 -4.25 -16.80
C VAL A 143 -7.66 -5.16 -17.76
N ASN A 144 -8.15 -5.32 -18.99
CA ASN A 144 -7.51 -6.18 -19.99
C ASN A 144 -6.19 -5.58 -20.52
N LYS A 145 -5.15 -5.61 -19.69
CA LYS A 145 -3.79 -5.12 -19.94
C LYS A 145 -2.77 -6.07 -19.28
N PRO A 146 -1.49 -6.10 -19.67
CA PRO A 146 -0.48 -6.86 -18.94
C PRO A 146 -0.38 -6.44 -17.45
N GLY A 147 0.14 -7.35 -16.60
CA GLY A 147 0.38 -7.09 -15.18
C GLY A 147 -0.77 -7.52 -14.25
N GLN A 148 -0.72 -7.07 -12.98
CA GLN A 148 -1.62 -7.55 -11.92
C GLN A 148 -3.09 -7.18 -12.16
N HIS A 149 -3.38 -6.02 -12.76
CA HIS A 149 -4.76 -5.70 -13.19
C HIS A 149 -5.25 -6.68 -14.27
N GLY A 150 -4.42 -7.06 -15.23
CA GLY A 150 -4.76 -8.08 -16.24
C GLY A 150 -4.96 -9.47 -15.67
N ALA A 151 -4.23 -9.78 -14.61
CA ALA A 151 -4.37 -11.01 -13.86
C ALA A 151 -5.59 -10.99 -12.92
N GLY A 152 -6.27 -9.84 -12.74
CA GLY A 152 -7.39 -9.71 -11.81
C GLY A 152 -6.97 -9.79 -10.34
N THR A 153 -5.73 -9.37 -10.02
CA THR A 153 -5.09 -9.50 -8.70
C THR A 153 -4.57 -8.16 -8.19
N ALA A 154 -5.21 -7.05 -8.60
CA ALA A 154 -4.88 -5.70 -8.17
C ALA A 154 -6.13 -4.84 -7.92
N MET A 155 -5.97 -3.81 -7.10
CA MET A 155 -6.93 -2.74 -6.83
C MET A 155 -6.20 -1.39 -6.83
N ASP A 156 -6.84 -0.38 -7.43
CA ASP A 156 -6.48 1.02 -7.23
C ASP A 156 -7.56 1.68 -6.35
N LEU A 157 -7.22 2.04 -5.11
CA LEU A 157 -8.14 2.67 -4.16
C LEU A 157 -8.05 4.19 -4.26
N ASP A 158 -9.18 4.83 -4.57
CA ASP A 158 -9.28 6.29 -4.73
C ASP A 158 -9.77 6.97 -3.45
N LEU A 159 -10.63 6.31 -2.69
CA LEU A 159 -11.26 6.88 -1.50
C LEU A 159 -11.85 5.81 -0.57
N VAL A 160 -11.78 6.10 0.73
CA VAL A 160 -12.60 5.49 1.77
C VAL A 160 -13.45 6.58 2.43
N GLU A 161 -14.76 6.37 2.51
CA GLU A 161 -15.65 7.21 3.30
C GLU A 161 -16.18 6.44 4.50
N TRP A 162 -16.17 7.09 5.66
CA TRP A 162 -16.79 6.60 6.88
C TRP A 162 -18.04 7.41 7.26
N ALA A 163 -18.83 6.84 8.17
CA ALA A 163 -19.94 7.50 8.83
C ALA A 163 -19.54 8.89 9.34
N GLY A 164 -20.46 9.85 9.19
CA GLY A 164 -20.20 11.26 9.49
C GLY A 164 -19.37 12.00 8.43
N GLY A 165 -19.15 11.41 7.25
CA GLY A 165 -18.51 12.08 6.10
C GLY A 165 -17.00 12.20 6.19
N ARG A 166 -16.35 11.52 7.15
CA ARG A 166 -14.90 11.48 7.26
C ARG A 166 -14.31 10.67 6.12
N ARG A 167 -13.19 11.12 5.55
CA ARG A 167 -12.60 10.55 4.33
C ARG A 167 -11.09 10.40 4.40
N SER A 168 -10.60 9.39 3.67
CA SER A 168 -9.23 9.28 3.20
C SER A 168 -9.32 9.16 1.69
N ALA A 169 -8.80 10.16 0.97
CA ALA A 169 -9.00 10.30 -0.46
C ALA A 169 -7.63 10.49 -1.15
N PRO A 170 -6.95 9.39 -1.52
CA PRO A 170 -5.88 9.44 -2.49
C PRO A 170 -6.20 10.33 -3.70
N LEU A 171 -7.43 10.23 -4.22
CA LEU A 171 -7.91 11.01 -5.36
C LEU A 171 -7.87 12.53 -5.15
N ASP A 172 -7.88 12.98 -3.90
CA ASP A 172 -7.79 14.39 -3.49
C ASP A 172 -6.40 14.76 -2.95
N GLY A 173 -5.40 13.90 -3.15
CA GLY A 173 -4.02 14.15 -2.73
C GLY A 173 -3.83 14.15 -1.22
N HIS A 174 -4.63 13.39 -0.45
CA HIS A 174 -4.54 13.39 1.02
C HIS A 174 -3.16 12.97 1.57
N HIS A 175 -2.31 12.32 0.79
CA HIS A 175 -0.90 12.06 1.15
C HIS A 175 -0.06 13.36 1.26
N ALA A 176 -0.47 14.43 0.60
CA ALA A 176 0.16 15.75 0.63
C ALA A 176 -0.63 16.78 1.47
N GLY A 177 -1.71 16.35 2.12
CA GLY A 177 -2.58 17.22 2.92
C GLY A 177 -1.98 17.64 4.27
N ASP A 178 -2.84 18.12 5.16
CA ASP A 178 -2.44 18.41 6.54
C ASP A 178 -1.98 17.13 7.29
N ARG A 179 -1.43 17.28 8.50
CA ARG A 179 -0.90 16.15 9.27
C ARG A 179 -1.99 15.10 9.58
N THR A 180 -3.20 15.54 9.91
CA THR A 180 -4.31 14.65 10.25
C THR A 180 -4.75 13.85 9.03
N GLN A 181 -4.85 14.49 7.86
CA GLN A 181 -5.14 13.82 6.58
C GLN A 181 -4.05 12.80 6.24
N ARG A 182 -2.77 13.16 6.36
CA ARG A 182 -1.64 12.28 6.06
C ARG A 182 -1.56 11.05 6.96
N ARG A 183 -1.82 11.23 8.26
CA ARG A 183 -1.88 10.11 9.21
C ARG A 183 -3.03 9.16 8.89
N ARG A 184 -4.20 9.68 8.55
CA ARG A 184 -5.34 8.86 8.12
C ARG A 184 -5.06 8.15 6.80
N TYR A 185 -4.41 8.82 5.86
CA TYR A 185 -3.96 8.23 4.60
C TYR A 185 -3.02 7.04 4.85
N LEU A 186 -1.99 7.24 5.67
CA LEU A 186 -1.04 6.19 6.05
C LEU A 186 -1.69 5.05 6.85
N ALA A 187 -2.77 5.31 7.59
CA ALA A 187 -3.55 4.26 8.22
C ALA A 187 -4.27 3.38 7.20
N VAL A 188 -4.86 3.97 6.15
CA VAL A 188 -5.47 3.20 5.05
C VAL A 188 -4.40 2.38 4.34
N ASP A 189 -3.27 2.98 3.97
CA ASP A 189 -2.12 2.27 3.39
C ASP A 189 -1.68 1.09 4.28
N ALA A 190 -1.50 1.33 5.59
CA ALA A 190 -1.12 0.28 6.53
C ALA A 190 -2.11 -0.90 6.54
N THR A 191 -3.42 -0.64 6.38
CA THR A 191 -4.40 -1.73 6.25
C THR A 191 -4.25 -2.50 4.94
N CYS A 192 -3.93 -1.82 3.83
CA CYS A 192 -3.61 -2.48 2.56
C CYS A 192 -2.38 -3.38 2.71
N ARG A 193 -1.29 -2.89 3.30
CA ARG A 193 -0.03 -3.65 3.49
C ARG A 193 -0.16 -4.87 4.39
N ARG A 194 -1.20 -4.93 5.24
CA ARG A 194 -1.50 -6.15 6.02
C ARG A 194 -1.94 -7.30 5.12
N ARG A 195 -2.48 -7.00 3.94
CA ARG A 195 -3.14 -7.97 3.08
C ARG A 195 -2.52 -8.10 1.70
N PHE A 196 -1.81 -7.08 1.21
CA PHE A 196 -1.22 -7.02 -0.12
C PHE A 196 0.29 -6.79 -0.02
N ARG A 197 1.07 -7.34 -0.97
CA ARG A 197 2.54 -7.24 -0.92
C ARG A 197 3.00 -5.88 -1.41
N TYR A 198 2.68 -5.55 -2.66
CA TYR A 198 3.01 -4.25 -3.22
C TYR A 198 1.84 -3.31 -2.97
N VAL A 199 2.14 -2.23 -2.25
CA VAL A 199 1.21 -1.15 -1.99
C VAL A 199 1.91 0.13 -2.39
N LEU A 200 1.48 0.72 -3.51
CA LEU A 200 2.13 1.89 -4.09
C LEU A 200 1.28 3.10 -3.75
N ASP A 201 1.82 3.98 -2.92
CA ASP A 201 1.12 5.13 -2.36
C ASP A 201 1.55 6.44 -3.03
N GLY A 202 0.99 7.57 -2.61
CA GLY A 202 1.32 8.88 -3.15
C GLY A 202 2.75 9.34 -2.90
N TRP A 203 3.56 8.63 -2.11
CA TRP A 203 4.99 8.87 -2.00
C TRP A 203 5.84 7.97 -2.91
N TYR A 204 5.25 6.94 -3.52
CA TYR A 204 5.98 6.01 -4.37
C TYR A 204 6.49 6.66 -5.66
N ASN A 205 5.59 7.28 -6.43
CA ASN A 205 5.90 8.10 -7.61
C ASN A 205 4.66 8.89 -8.07
N SER A 206 4.83 9.72 -9.11
CA SER A 206 3.78 10.55 -9.69
C SER A 206 2.54 9.79 -10.15
N ASP A 207 2.71 8.56 -10.63
CA ASP A 207 1.61 7.76 -11.18
C ASP A 207 0.64 7.31 -10.07
N HIS A 208 1.10 7.27 -8.82
CA HIS A 208 0.31 6.83 -7.65
C HIS A 208 -0.08 7.98 -6.72
N HIS A 209 0.14 9.25 -7.13
CA HIS A 209 -0.25 10.41 -6.31
C HIS A 209 -1.76 10.44 -5.98
N ASP A 210 -2.58 9.86 -6.85
CA ASP A 210 -4.04 9.96 -6.79
C ASP A 210 -4.77 8.65 -6.44
N HIS A 211 -4.05 7.56 -6.17
CA HIS A 211 -4.61 6.29 -5.71
C HIS A 211 -3.61 5.49 -4.88
N ILE A 212 -4.11 4.56 -4.07
CA ILE A 212 -3.27 3.51 -3.48
C ILE A 212 -3.43 2.25 -4.34
N HIS A 213 -2.38 1.85 -5.03
CA HIS A 213 -2.33 0.55 -5.70
C HIS A 213 -2.10 -0.56 -4.68
N SER A 214 -2.71 -1.73 -4.86
CA SER A 214 -2.51 -2.89 -3.98
C SER A 214 -2.64 -4.20 -4.76
N ASP A 215 -1.62 -5.06 -4.70
CA ASP A 215 -1.59 -6.32 -5.47
C ASP A 215 -0.96 -7.53 -4.75
N PHE A 216 -1.04 -8.69 -5.42
CA PHE A 216 -0.54 -9.99 -4.94
C PHE A 216 0.93 -10.29 -5.24
N ALA A 217 1.56 -9.59 -6.16
CA ALA A 217 2.88 -9.95 -6.62
C ALA A 217 3.87 -9.93 -5.45
N GLY A 218 4.57 -11.04 -5.24
CA GLY A 218 5.61 -11.13 -4.20
C GLY A 218 5.11 -11.38 -2.78
N LEU A 219 3.85 -11.76 -2.56
CA LEU A 219 3.43 -12.29 -1.26
C LEU A 219 4.38 -13.40 -0.77
N PRO A 220 4.68 -13.49 0.54
CA PRO A 220 3.96 -12.92 1.69
C PRO A 220 4.32 -11.46 2.06
N THR A 221 3.61 -10.89 3.03
CA THR A 221 3.80 -9.50 3.52
C THR A 221 4.82 -9.45 4.66
N THR A 222 6.10 -9.20 4.38
CA THR A 222 7.09 -8.71 5.35
C THR A 222 7.55 -7.31 4.98
N CYS A 223 8.24 -6.60 5.87
CA CYS A 223 8.85 -5.31 5.56
C CYS A 223 10.21 -5.55 4.88
N GLU A 224 10.32 -5.31 3.58
CA GLU A 224 11.58 -5.53 2.85
C GLU A 224 12.36 -4.23 2.65
N THR A 225 13.59 -4.19 3.16
CA THR A 225 14.47 -3.01 3.05
C THR A 225 14.91 -2.71 1.60
N GLY A 226 14.85 -3.71 0.71
CA GLY A 226 15.11 -3.56 -0.73
C GLY A 226 13.90 -3.10 -1.54
N SER A 227 12.72 -2.96 -0.92
CA SER A 227 11.49 -2.55 -1.60
C SER A 227 11.30 -1.04 -1.46
N SER A 228 11.33 -0.31 -2.58
CA SER A 228 11.03 1.13 -2.57
C SER A 228 9.62 1.40 -2.05
N SER A 229 8.65 0.52 -2.34
CA SER A 229 7.28 0.59 -1.82
C SER A 229 7.26 0.55 -0.28
N ASP A 230 7.99 -0.36 0.35
CA ASP A 230 8.02 -0.44 1.82
C ASP A 230 8.82 0.72 2.43
N THR A 231 9.88 1.13 1.74
CA THR A 231 10.77 2.19 2.19
C THR A 231 10.07 3.55 2.24
N VAL A 232 9.37 3.96 1.17
CA VAL A 232 8.67 5.25 1.16
C VAL A 232 7.56 5.31 2.21
N PHE A 233 6.83 4.21 2.43
CA PHE A 233 5.84 4.12 3.49
C PHE A 233 6.47 4.27 4.87
N VAL A 234 7.58 3.57 5.15
CA VAL A 234 8.27 3.68 6.44
C VAL A 234 8.79 5.10 6.66
N GLN A 235 9.42 5.70 5.64
CA GLN A 235 9.92 7.08 5.72
C GLN A 235 8.78 8.07 5.99
N ALA A 236 7.67 7.96 5.24
CA ALA A 236 6.49 8.80 5.40
C ALA A 236 5.82 8.58 6.77
N MET A 237 5.70 7.34 7.22
CA MET A 237 5.16 6.98 8.54
C MET A 237 6.01 7.58 9.66
N CYS A 238 7.33 7.36 9.66
CA CYS A 238 8.21 7.94 10.68
C CYS A 238 8.13 9.47 10.72
N ASN A 239 8.05 10.13 9.56
CA ASN A 239 7.89 11.58 9.49
C ASN A 239 6.55 12.07 10.05
N ASN A 240 5.43 11.43 9.71
CA ASN A 240 4.10 11.91 10.08
C ASN A 240 3.71 11.54 11.52
N PHE A 241 4.25 10.45 12.06
CA PHE A 241 3.93 9.98 13.41
C PHE A 241 4.95 10.37 14.46
N MET A 242 6.24 10.47 14.11
CA MET A 242 7.32 10.76 15.06
C MET A 242 8.14 12.02 14.74
N GLY A 243 7.94 12.65 13.58
CA GLY A 243 8.69 13.84 13.19
C GLY A 243 10.16 13.59 12.86
N SER A 244 10.50 12.39 12.35
CA SER A 244 11.90 11.94 12.17
C SER A 244 12.75 12.74 11.17
N GLY A 245 12.16 13.60 10.34
CA GLY A 245 12.90 14.46 9.40
C GLY A 245 13.69 13.67 8.34
N LEU A 246 13.17 12.54 7.90
CA LEU A 246 13.72 11.72 6.82
C LEU A 246 13.38 12.33 5.46
N ALA A 247 14.28 12.17 4.49
CA ALA A 247 13.88 12.24 3.09
C ALA A 247 12.95 11.06 2.79
N VAL A 248 11.92 11.29 1.96
CA VAL A 248 11.06 10.21 1.44
C VAL A 248 11.53 9.94 0.02
N ASP A 249 12.58 9.16 -0.11
CA ASP A 249 13.33 8.92 -1.36
C ASP A 249 13.35 7.45 -1.78
N GLY A 250 12.75 6.56 -0.99
CA GLY A 250 12.71 5.13 -1.27
C GLY A 250 14.05 4.41 -1.05
N ILE A 251 15.03 5.05 -0.40
CA ILE A 251 16.34 4.47 -0.06
C ILE A 251 16.38 4.06 1.42
N TRP A 252 16.51 2.75 1.67
CA TRP A 252 16.61 2.23 3.04
C TRP A 252 18.04 2.36 3.58
N GLY A 253 18.39 3.56 4.04
CA GLY A 253 19.68 3.86 4.66
C GLY A 253 19.68 3.77 6.19
N PRO A 254 20.83 4.05 6.85
CA PRO A 254 20.96 4.02 8.31
C PRO A 254 19.92 4.89 9.04
N ARG A 255 19.61 6.08 8.53
CA ARG A 255 18.58 6.96 9.14
C ARG A 255 17.18 6.34 9.10
N THR A 256 16.84 5.65 8.00
CA THR A 256 15.56 4.91 7.89
C THR A 256 15.55 3.74 8.87
N THR A 257 16.65 2.99 8.98
CA THR A 257 16.80 1.91 9.97
C THR A 257 16.60 2.40 11.39
N ASP A 258 17.27 3.49 11.79
CA ASP A 258 17.17 4.04 13.16
C ASP A 258 15.73 4.48 13.47
N ALA A 259 15.09 5.19 12.54
CA ALA A 259 13.71 5.63 12.70
C ALA A 259 12.74 4.43 12.74
N PHE A 260 12.95 3.41 11.91
CA PHE A 260 12.15 2.19 11.94
C PHE A 260 12.26 1.45 13.27
N GLN A 261 13.47 1.30 13.82
CA GLN A 261 13.67 0.65 15.13
C GLN A 261 13.04 1.47 16.27
N GLN A 262 13.10 2.81 16.20
CA GLN A 262 12.38 3.67 17.15
C GLN A 262 10.87 3.48 17.04
N ALA A 263 10.29 3.46 15.84
CA ALA A 263 8.88 3.20 15.63
C ALA A 263 8.47 1.84 16.20
N LYS A 264 9.22 0.78 15.86
CA LYS A 264 9.03 -0.58 16.37
C LYS A 264 9.02 -0.62 17.90
N SER A 265 9.98 0.05 18.55
CA SER A 265 10.09 0.14 20.00
C SER A 265 8.91 0.88 20.64
N ARG A 266 8.55 2.07 20.12
CA ARG A 266 7.42 2.86 20.64
C ARG A 266 6.07 2.18 20.46
N LEU A 267 5.91 1.47 19.35
CA LEU A 267 4.73 0.64 19.09
C LEU A 267 4.73 -0.65 19.90
N GLY A 268 5.81 -1.00 20.64
CA GLY A 268 5.89 -2.22 21.42
C GLY A 268 5.85 -3.50 20.60
N ILE A 269 6.45 -3.48 19.40
CA ILE A 269 6.46 -4.63 18.48
C ILE A 269 7.55 -5.63 18.86
N THR A 270 7.12 -6.84 19.20
CA THR A 270 7.98 -7.99 19.45
C THR A 270 8.28 -8.75 18.14
N GLY A 271 9.40 -9.47 18.10
CA GLY A 271 9.89 -10.14 16.89
C GLY A 271 10.48 -9.17 15.86
N ASP A 272 10.75 -9.66 14.65
CA ASP A 272 11.38 -8.88 13.59
C ASP A 272 10.46 -8.74 12.37
N PRO A 273 9.90 -7.54 12.08
CA PRO A 273 9.05 -7.32 10.92
C PRO A 273 9.71 -7.61 9.55
N HIS A 274 11.04 -7.70 9.48
CA HIS A 274 11.74 -8.06 8.25
C HIS A 274 11.69 -9.57 7.96
N SER A 275 11.51 -10.41 8.99
CA SER A 275 11.51 -11.88 8.88
C SER A 275 10.24 -12.56 9.40
N SER A 276 9.33 -11.81 10.02
CA SER A 276 8.08 -12.31 10.60
C SER A 276 6.86 -11.55 10.07
N ILE A 277 5.97 -12.28 9.39
CA ILE A 277 4.69 -11.76 8.88
C ILE A 277 3.84 -11.23 10.04
N ASP A 278 3.79 -11.96 11.16
CA ASP A 278 2.98 -11.57 12.32
C ASP A 278 3.50 -10.28 12.95
N SER A 279 4.83 -10.16 13.10
CA SER A 279 5.44 -8.93 13.62
C SER A 279 5.14 -7.74 12.71
N TRP A 280 5.20 -7.93 11.38
CA TRP A 280 4.88 -6.85 10.43
C TRP A 280 3.40 -6.48 10.44
N GLN A 281 2.49 -7.46 10.40
CA GLN A 281 1.05 -7.20 10.43
C GLN A 281 0.61 -6.56 11.76
N ASN A 282 1.24 -6.92 12.89
CA ASN A 282 1.01 -6.27 14.18
C ASN A 282 1.47 -4.81 14.15
N MET A 283 2.69 -4.55 13.62
CA MET A 283 3.19 -3.18 13.45
C MET A 283 2.24 -2.33 12.61
N LEU A 284 1.78 -2.83 11.47
CA LEU A 284 0.81 -2.16 10.61
C LEU A 284 -0.54 -1.93 11.30
N ALA A 285 -1.02 -2.88 12.12
CA ALA A 285 -2.25 -2.71 12.91
C ALA A 285 -2.14 -1.51 13.84
N ARG A 286 -1.00 -1.39 14.53
CA ARG A 286 -0.78 -0.31 15.49
C ARG A 286 -0.63 1.03 14.77
N ILE A 287 0.13 1.08 13.69
CA ILE A 287 0.23 2.28 12.83
C ILE A 287 -1.17 2.73 12.37
N ALA A 288 -2.00 1.79 11.91
CA ALA A 288 -3.37 2.10 11.47
C ALA A 288 -4.22 2.71 12.59
N ARG A 289 -4.21 2.12 13.79
CA ARG A 289 -4.95 2.68 14.95
C ARG A 289 -4.51 4.10 15.30
N HIS A 290 -3.20 4.34 15.36
CA HIS A 290 -2.66 5.68 15.60
C HIS A 290 -3.10 6.66 14.50
N GLY A 291 -3.05 6.25 13.23
CA GLY A 291 -3.41 7.14 12.13
C GLY A 291 -4.91 7.44 12.04
N PHE A 292 -5.77 6.46 12.32
CA PHE A 292 -7.21 6.69 12.40
C PHE A 292 -7.61 7.56 13.59
N GLY A 293 -6.93 7.42 14.73
CA GLY A 293 -7.13 8.26 15.92
C GLY A 293 -6.40 9.61 15.92
N ASP A 294 -5.64 9.93 14.85
CA ASP A 294 -4.75 11.10 14.77
C ASP A 294 -3.77 11.25 15.96
N GLN A 295 -3.16 10.14 16.34
CA GLN A 295 -2.20 10.06 17.45
C GLN A 295 -0.77 9.95 16.92
N ALA A 296 0.16 10.59 17.63
CA ALA A 296 1.60 10.37 17.41
C ALA A 296 2.03 8.98 17.90
N ILE A 297 3.21 8.54 17.48
CA ILE A 297 3.87 7.30 17.94
C ILE A 297 5.02 7.63 18.90
#